data_AF-J9H5X0-F1
#
_entry.id   AF-J9H5X0-F1
#
_cell.length_a   1.000
_cell.length_b   1.000
_cell.length_c   1.000
_cell.angle_alpha   90.00
_cell.angle_beta   90.00
_cell.angle_gamma   90.00
#
_symmetry.space_group_name_H-M   'P 1'
#
loop_
_entity.id
_entity.type
_entity.pdbx_description
1 polymer ?
#
loop_
_entity_poly.entity_id
_entity_poly.type
_entity_poly.pdbx_seq_one_letter_code
_entity_poly.pdbx_strand_id
1 'polypeptide(L)'
;MINTYGVFGKIQFVMSVQIGNQSVTVDFSGGGMSSRGVIPASYVTNNPLVQRALHLTAEYRSGIVKLIKSIPEKVDLLEAERQKAEEEAAKKVEKEVEKKLQDASFLESDGCEDDAVASGQTRVEVSCLDDAVEYLKANYEGYSASKLRTKASVVKAGEEHGVVFVGL
;
A
#
# COMPACT_ATOMS: atom_id res chain seq x y z
N MET A 1 -13.77 0.81 -15.43
CA MET A 1 -14.93 1.57 -14.87
C MET A 1 -16.13 1.57 -15.82
N ILE A 2 -17.27 1.10 -15.32
CA ILE A 2 -18.57 1.13 -16.01
C ILE A 2 -19.34 2.37 -15.54
N ASN A 3 -19.62 3.30 -16.45
CA ASN A 3 -20.36 4.52 -16.16
C ASN A 3 -21.78 4.45 -16.76
N THR A 4 -22.76 4.92 -15.98
CA THR A 4 -24.15 5.08 -16.39
C THR A 4 -24.44 6.57 -16.50
N TYR A 5 -24.72 7.02 -17.71
CA TYR A 5 -25.18 8.38 -18.00
C TYR A 5 -26.69 8.39 -18.13
N GLY A 6 -27.32 9.52 -17.81
CA GLY A 6 -28.76 9.69 -18.01
C GLY A 6 -29.18 11.07 -18.43
N VAL A 7 -30.30 11.11 -19.14
CA VAL A 7 -30.95 12.30 -19.68
C VAL A 7 -32.33 12.41 -19.03
N PHE A 8 -32.51 13.45 -18.22
CA PHE A 8 -33.78 13.70 -17.55
C PHE A 8 -34.76 14.39 -18.49
N GLY A 9 -36.06 14.09 -18.35
CA GLY A 9 -37.07 14.74 -19.18
C GLY A 9 -37.08 14.25 -20.63
N LYS A 10 -36.50 13.08 -20.93
CA LYS A 10 -36.61 12.41 -22.23
C LYS A 10 -36.85 10.91 -22.00
N ILE A 11 -37.72 10.32 -22.83
CA ILE A 11 -37.99 8.87 -22.85
C ILE A 11 -36.91 8.14 -23.65
N GLN A 12 -36.52 8.74 -24.77
CA GLN A 12 -35.43 8.29 -25.64
C GLN A 12 -34.64 9.52 -26.08
N PHE A 13 -33.32 9.38 -26.19
CA PHE A 13 -32.44 10.45 -26.68
C PHE A 13 -31.27 9.82 -27.43
N VAL A 14 -31.11 10.18 -28.70
CA VAL A 14 -30.03 9.67 -29.54
C VAL A 14 -29.10 10.82 -29.88
N MET A 15 -27.79 10.60 -29.73
CA MET A 15 -26.79 11.59 -30.13
C MET A 15 -25.57 10.91 -30.75
N SER A 16 -24.88 11.62 -31.65
CA SER A 16 -23.61 11.17 -32.21
C SER A 16 -22.45 11.88 -31.54
N VAL A 17 -21.50 11.14 -30.97
CA VAL A 17 -20.25 11.68 -30.43
C VAL A 17 -19.10 11.43 -31.39
N GLN A 18 -18.24 12.42 -31.57
CA GLN A 18 -17.05 12.29 -32.42
C GLN A 18 -15.87 11.74 -31.62
N ILE A 19 -15.23 10.70 -32.14
CA ILE A 19 -14.03 10.07 -31.59
C ILE A 19 -13.00 10.02 -32.71
N GLY A 20 -12.09 11.00 -32.73
CA GLY A 20 -11.15 11.20 -33.84
C GLY A 20 -11.91 11.49 -35.14
N ASN A 21 -11.73 10.63 -36.14
CA ASN A 21 -12.37 10.77 -37.46
C ASN A 21 -13.66 9.94 -37.59
N GLN A 22 -14.07 9.23 -36.54
CA GLN A 22 -15.27 8.40 -36.54
C GLN A 22 -16.34 9.02 -35.65
N SER A 23 -17.60 8.84 -36.05
CA SER A 23 -18.77 9.19 -35.24
C SER A 23 -19.36 7.93 -34.64
N VAL A 24 -19.58 7.93 -33.33
CA VAL A 24 -20.23 6.84 -32.60
C VAL A 24 -21.61 7.30 -32.15
N THR A 25 -22.64 6.53 -32.49
CA THR A 25 -24.01 6.80 -32.04
C THR A 25 -24.20 6.27 -30.62
N VAL A 26 -24.78 7.12 -29.78
CA VAL A 26 -25.11 6.83 -28.39
C VAL A 26 -26.61 6.94 -28.21
N ASP A 27 -27.24 5.82 -27.89
CA ASP A 27 -28.68 5.68 -27.74
C ASP A 27 -29.07 5.59 -26.26
N PHE A 28 -29.59 6.68 -25.70
CA PHE A 28 -30.20 6.69 -24.37
C PHE A 28 -31.64 6.21 -24.47
N SER A 29 -31.98 5.22 -23.66
CA SER A 29 -33.30 4.58 -23.67
C SER A 29 -33.79 4.24 -22.27
N GLY A 30 -35.04 3.79 -22.17
CA GLY A 30 -35.66 3.41 -20.89
C GLY A 30 -36.07 4.59 -19.99
N GLY A 31 -36.15 5.80 -20.54
CA GLY A 31 -36.71 6.93 -19.82
C GLY A 31 -38.24 6.85 -19.74
N GLY A 32 -38.82 7.56 -18.79
CA GLY A 32 -40.26 7.54 -18.55
C GLY A 32 -40.73 8.79 -17.82
N MET A 33 -41.92 9.28 -18.15
CA MET A 33 -42.56 10.37 -17.43
C MET A 33 -43.91 9.93 -16.93
N SER A 34 -44.10 10.00 -15.61
CA SER A 34 -45.38 9.72 -14.98
C SER A 34 -45.68 10.79 -13.93
N SER A 35 -46.92 10.85 -13.46
CA SER A 35 -47.32 11.72 -12.34
C SER A 35 -46.56 11.43 -11.04
N ARG A 36 -45.97 10.23 -10.90
CA ARG A 36 -45.16 9.82 -9.74
C ARG A 36 -43.70 10.26 -9.83
N GLY A 37 -43.23 10.68 -11.00
CA GLY A 37 -41.85 11.09 -11.18
C GLY A 37 -41.31 10.87 -12.59
N VAL A 38 -40.05 11.28 -12.75
CA VAL A 38 -39.31 11.23 -14.01
C VAL A 38 -38.21 10.18 -13.91
N ILE A 39 -38.27 9.17 -14.77
CA ILE A 39 -37.22 8.18 -14.96
C ILE A 39 -36.33 8.68 -16.12
N PRO A 40 -35.03 8.91 -15.90
CA PRO A 40 -34.14 9.39 -16.96
C PRO A 40 -33.89 8.29 -18.00
N ALA A 41 -33.77 8.68 -19.27
CA ALA A 41 -33.24 7.78 -20.29
C ALA A 41 -31.77 7.54 -20.02
N SER A 42 -31.32 6.29 -19.97
CA SER A 42 -29.97 5.93 -19.54
C SER A 42 -29.15 5.29 -20.64
N TYR A 43 -27.84 5.44 -20.54
CA TYR A 43 -26.85 4.80 -21.39
C TYR A 43 -25.70 4.28 -20.52
N VAL A 44 -25.39 3.00 -20.64
CA VAL A 44 -24.33 2.34 -19.87
C VAL A 44 -23.17 2.05 -20.80
N THR A 45 -21.97 2.48 -20.43
CA THR A 45 -20.77 2.21 -21.22
C THR A 45 -19.55 1.97 -20.34
N ASN A 46 -18.76 0.97 -20.73
CA ASN A 46 -17.43 0.72 -20.18
C ASN A 46 -16.34 1.50 -20.96
N ASN A 47 -16.59 1.81 -22.24
CA ASN A 47 -15.55 2.32 -23.12
C ASN A 47 -15.07 3.72 -22.69
N PRO A 48 -13.79 3.89 -22.27
CA PRO A 48 -13.28 5.17 -21.79
C PRO A 48 -13.22 6.26 -22.87
N LEU A 49 -13.10 5.88 -24.14
CA LEU A 49 -13.13 6.84 -25.26
C LEU A 49 -14.51 7.46 -25.43
N VAL A 50 -15.57 6.64 -25.35
CA VAL A 50 -16.95 7.12 -25.41
C VAL A 50 -17.28 7.97 -24.19
N GLN A 51 -16.83 7.57 -23.00
CA GLN A 51 -16.99 8.36 -21.77
C GLN A 51 -16.32 9.73 -21.90
N ARG A 52 -15.07 9.77 -22.37
CA ARG A 52 -14.34 11.04 -22.58
C ARG A 52 -15.00 11.90 -23.65
N ALA A 53 -15.45 11.30 -24.76
CA ALA A 53 -16.14 12.02 -25.82
C ALA A 53 -17.46 12.63 -25.32
N LEU A 54 -18.25 11.89 -24.55
CA LEU A 54 -19.48 12.38 -23.91
C LEU A 54 -19.22 13.59 -23.00
N HIS A 55 -18.17 13.54 -22.17
CA HIS A 55 -17.83 14.67 -21.29
C HIS A 55 -17.47 15.96 -22.04
N LEU A 56 -17.01 15.85 -23.29
CA LEU A 56 -16.63 17.00 -24.11
C LEU A 56 -17.81 17.61 -24.86
N THR A 57 -18.94 16.90 -25.00
CA THR A 57 -20.08 17.42 -25.76
C THR A 57 -20.80 18.55 -25.03
N ALA A 58 -21.55 19.35 -25.80
CA ALA A 58 -22.30 20.48 -25.25
C ALA A 58 -23.41 20.01 -24.30
N GLU A 59 -24.03 18.87 -24.57
CA GLU A 59 -25.14 18.30 -23.81
C GLU A 59 -24.71 17.87 -22.41
N TYR A 60 -23.46 17.42 -22.25
CA TYR A 60 -22.89 17.13 -20.94
C TYR A 60 -22.56 18.43 -20.19
N ARG A 61 -21.92 19.41 -20.86
CA ARG A 61 -21.59 20.70 -20.24
C ARG A 61 -22.83 21.51 -19.86
N SER A 62 -23.91 21.42 -20.62
CA SER A 62 -25.19 22.05 -20.33
C SER A 62 -25.99 21.31 -19.26
N GLY A 63 -25.52 20.13 -18.82
CA GLY A 63 -26.16 19.32 -17.80
C GLY A 63 -27.42 18.56 -18.26
N ILE A 64 -27.64 18.43 -19.57
CA ILE A 64 -28.71 17.59 -20.13
C ILE A 64 -28.38 16.11 -19.90
N VAL A 65 -27.14 15.73 -20.24
CA VAL A 65 -26.57 14.41 -19.93
C VAL A 65 -25.85 14.51 -18.59
N LYS A 66 -26.18 13.65 -17.63
CA LYS A 66 -25.53 13.60 -16.32
C LYS A 66 -25.01 12.21 -16.02
N LEU A 67 -23.91 12.12 -15.29
CA LEU A 67 -23.44 10.85 -14.73
C LEU A 67 -24.34 10.46 -13.55
N ILE A 68 -24.99 9.29 -13.62
CA ILE A 68 -25.85 8.76 -12.57
C ILE A 68 -25.08 7.80 -11.66
N LYS A 69 -24.28 6.92 -12.26
CA LYS A 69 -23.59 5.85 -11.54
C LYS A 69 -22.21 5.61 -12.14
N SER A 70 -21.23 5.33 -11.29
CA SER A 70 -19.92 4.83 -11.69
C SER A 70 -19.62 3.60 -10.86
N ILE A 71 -19.29 2.50 -11.53
CA ILE A 71 -18.98 1.21 -10.90
C ILE A 71 -17.58 0.80 -11.38
N PRO A 72 -16.62 0.55 -10.47
CA PRO A 72 -15.35 -0.07 -10.86
C PRO A 72 -15.62 -1.46 -11.44
N GLU A 73 -14.84 -1.87 -12.44
CA GLU A 73 -15.02 -3.22 -12.98
C GLU A 73 -14.62 -4.24 -11.90
N LYS A 74 -15.21 -5.45 -11.88
CA LYS A 74 -14.92 -6.43 -10.81
C LYS A 74 -13.43 -6.83 -10.74
N VAL A 75 -12.72 -6.73 -11.88
CA VAL A 75 -11.26 -6.89 -11.95
C VAL A 75 -10.53 -5.78 -11.19
N ASP A 76 -10.98 -4.53 -11.31
CA ASP A 76 -10.41 -3.38 -10.60
C ASP A 76 -10.60 -3.50 -9.07
N LEU A 77 -11.70 -4.12 -8.61
CA LEU A 77 -11.95 -4.33 -7.17
C LEU A 77 -10.95 -5.32 -6.56
N LEU A 78 -10.63 -6.41 -7.26
CA LEU A 78 -9.65 -7.40 -6.79
C LEU A 78 -8.23 -6.82 -6.75
N GLU A 79 -7.89 -5.97 -7.73
CA GLU A 79 -6.61 -5.27 -7.78
C GLU A 79 -6.52 -4.16 -6.72
N ALA A 80 -7.60 -3.41 -6.48
CA ALA A 80 -7.67 -2.40 -5.42
C ALA A 80 -7.63 -3.01 -4.01
N GLU A 81 -8.22 -4.20 -3.82
CA GLU A 81 -8.08 -4.97 -2.57
C GLU A 81 -6.64 -5.46 -2.37
N ARG A 82 -5.96 -5.90 -3.43
CA ARG A 82 -4.52 -6.24 -3.37
C ARG A 82 -3.65 -5.03 -3.04
N GLN A 83 -3.88 -3.88 -3.68
CA GLN A 83 -3.13 -2.66 -3.43
C GLN A 83 -3.39 -2.09 -2.03
N LYS A 84 -4.63 -2.15 -1.53
CA LYS A 84 -4.92 -1.80 -0.13
C LYS A 84 -4.26 -2.74 0.88
N ALA A 85 -4.19 -4.04 0.58
CA ALA A 85 -3.49 -5.00 1.44
C ALA A 85 -1.97 -4.75 1.45
N GLU A 86 -1.39 -4.38 0.31
CA GLU A 86 0.03 -4.07 0.17
C GLU A 86 0.38 -2.70 0.78
N GLU A 87 -0.47 -1.70 0.63
CA GLU A 87 -0.31 -0.39 1.28
C GLU A 87 -0.55 -0.47 2.80
N GLU A 88 -1.47 -1.30 3.30
CA GLU A 88 -1.62 -1.55 4.74
C GLU A 88 -0.42 -2.32 5.31
N ALA A 89 0.17 -3.23 4.54
CA ALA A 89 1.41 -3.91 4.91
C ALA A 89 2.61 -2.94 4.94
N ALA A 90 2.76 -2.09 3.92
CA ALA A 90 3.80 -1.06 3.87
C ALA A 90 3.65 -0.02 4.99
N LYS A 91 2.42 0.41 5.28
CA LYS A 91 2.12 1.37 6.35
C LYS A 91 2.30 0.78 7.75
N LYS A 92 2.16 -0.55 7.93
CA LYS A 92 2.55 -1.24 9.17
C LYS A 92 4.07 -1.31 9.32
N VAL A 93 4.80 -1.53 8.23
CA VAL A 93 6.27 -1.52 8.23
C VAL A 93 6.81 -0.10 8.51
N GLU A 94 6.26 0.95 7.91
CA GLU A 94 6.68 2.33 8.21
C GLU A 94 6.35 2.78 9.63
N LYS A 95 5.19 2.38 10.19
CA LYS A 95 4.86 2.67 11.60
C LYS A 95 5.76 1.93 12.59
N GLU A 96 6.33 0.80 12.21
CA GLU A 96 7.30 0.05 13.01
C GLU A 96 8.72 0.64 12.90
N VAL A 97 9.06 1.24 11.75
CA VAL A 97 10.33 1.97 11.53
C VAL A 97 10.33 3.33 12.25
N GLU A 98 9.22 4.07 12.24
CA GLU A 98 9.15 5.39 12.91
C GLU A 98 9.08 5.27 14.45
N LYS A 99 8.51 4.17 14.97
CA LYS A 99 8.58 3.85 16.41
C LYS A 99 10.00 3.48 16.88
N LYS A 100 10.89 3.08 15.96
CA LYS A 100 12.32 2.85 16.27
C LYS A 100 13.18 4.12 16.23
N LEU A 101 12.68 5.26 15.75
CA LEU A 101 13.46 6.50 15.66
C LEU A 101 13.17 7.52 16.77
N GLN A 102 12.11 7.34 17.56
CA GLN A 102 11.80 8.20 18.72
C GLN A 102 12.42 7.74 20.05
N ASP A 103 13.17 6.65 20.08
CA ASP A 103 13.99 6.24 21.24
C ASP A 103 15.45 6.72 21.14
N ALA A 104 15.75 7.67 20.23
CA ALA A 104 17.11 8.13 19.95
C ALA A 104 17.27 9.66 19.92
N SER A 105 16.41 10.42 20.62
CA SER A 105 16.60 11.88 20.76
C SER A 105 16.19 12.42 22.13
N PHE A 106 16.84 11.96 23.20
CA PHE A 106 16.94 12.67 24.49
C PHE A 106 18.14 12.13 25.28
N LEU A 107 19.36 12.55 24.94
CA LEU A 107 20.31 13.31 25.76
C LEU A 107 21.63 12.53 25.59
N GLU A 108 22.84 13.04 25.46
CA GLU A 108 23.40 14.38 25.47
C GLU A 108 24.74 14.24 24.76
N SER A 109 25.03 15.14 23.82
CA SER A 109 26.41 15.59 23.65
C SER A 109 26.75 16.36 24.92
N ASP A 110 27.57 15.78 25.78
CA ASP A 110 28.74 16.49 26.28
C ASP A 110 29.75 15.46 26.81
N GLY A 111 30.98 15.61 26.33
CA GLY A 111 32.03 14.62 26.45
C GLY A 111 32.51 14.37 27.88
N CYS A 112 33.10 13.21 28.07
CA CYS A 112 34.45 13.16 28.61
C CYS A 112 35.13 11.90 28.08
N GLU A 113 36.24 12.10 27.39
CA GLU A 113 37.27 11.10 27.16
C GLU A 113 37.68 10.44 28.49
N ASP A 114 38.04 9.16 28.42
CA ASP A 114 39.34 8.62 28.82
C ASP A 114 39.21 7.14 29.24
N ASP A 115 39.65 6.29 28.31
CA ASP A 115 40.63 5.23 28.49
C ASP A 115 40.47 4.00 29.42
N ALA A 116 41.27 3.01 29.00
CA ALA A 116 41.79 1.83 29.70
C ALA A 116 40.83 0.61 29.82
N VAL A 117 40.72 -0.22 28.78
CA VAL A 117 41.64 -1.32 28.39
C VAL A 117 41.78 -2.44 29.43
N ALA A 118 41.25 -3.62 29.10
CA ALA A 118 41.84 -4.90 29.48
C ALA A 118 41.56 -5.98 28.40
N SER A 119 42.53 -6.11 27.49
CA SER A 119 43.02 -7.37 26.89
C SER A 119 42.04 -8.32 26.18
N GLY A 120 42.01 -8.24 24.84
CA GLY A 120 41.84 -9.41 23.96
C GLY A 120 40.42 -9.77 23.53
N GLN A 121 39.41 -8.94 23.83
CA GLN A 121 38.02 -9.29 23.56
C GLN A 121 37.49 -8.70 22.24
N THR A 122 36.99 -9.56 21.35
CA THR A 122 36.36 -9.18 20.07
C THR A 122 34.91 -8.79 20.30
N ARG A 123 34.54 -7.56 19.97
CA ARG A 123 33.15 -7.09 20.01
C ARG A 123 32.44 -7.51 18.72
N VAL A 124 31.29 -8.16 18.86
CA VAL A 124 30.50 -8.67 17.72
C VAL A 124 29.09 -8.12 17.84
N GLU A 125 28.70 -7.29 16.88
CA GLU A 125 27.35 -6.76 16.79
C GLU A 125 26.42 -7.82 16.18
N VAL A 126 25.35 -8.14 16.89
CA VAL A 126 24.36 -9.16 16.51
C VAL A 126 22.97 -8.56 16.61
N SER A 127 22.14 -8.80 15.60
CA SER A 127 20.76 -8.32 15.58
C SER A 127 19.81 -9.18 16.40
N CYS A 128 20.12 -10.46 16.56
CA CYS A 128 19.24 -11.44 17.20
C CYS A 128 20.03 -12.49 18.00
N LEU A 129 19.32 -13.21 18.89
CA LEU A 129 19.91 -14.33 19.65
C LEU A 129 20.43 -15.44 18.74
N ASP A 130 19.70 -15.76 17.66
CA ASP A 130 20.09 -16.83 16.73
C ASP A 130 21.39 -16.47 15.99
N ASP A 131 21.56 -15.20 15.60
CA ASP A 131 22.80 -14.70 14.96
C ASP A 131 24.03 -14.87 15.88
N ALA A 132 23.87 -14.59 17.18
CA ALA A 132 24.93 -14.80 18.16
C ALA A 132 25.27 -16.29 18.35
N VAL A 133 24.26 -17.16 18.29
CA VAL A 133 24.44 -18.62 18.35
C VAL A 133 25.14 -19.14 17.09
N GLU A 134 24.79 -18.63 15.91
CA GLU A 134 25.47 -18.97 14.66
C GLU A 134 26.92 -18.50 14.66
N TYR A 135 27.19 -17.30 15.17
CA TYR A 135 28.55 -16.77 15.30
C TYR A 135 29.41 -17.68 16.18
N LEU A 136 28.88 -18.14 17.32
CA LEU A 136 29.61 -19.06 18.20
C LEU A 136 29.85 -20.43 17.55
N LYS A 137 28.88 -20.96 16.80
CA LYS A 137 29.04 -22.23 16.05
C LYS A 137 30.06 -22.13 14.93
N ALA A 138 30.12 -20.99 14.24
CA ALA A 138 30.99 -20.78 13.09
C ALA A 138 32.45 -20.56 13.49
N ASN A 139 32.69 -19.88 14.62
CA ASN A 139 34.04 -19.52 15.07
C ASN A 139 34.62 -20.48 16.12
N TYR A 140 33.78 -21.22 16.87
CA TYR A 140 34.22 -22.10 17.95
C TYR A 140 33.58 -23.49 17.85
N GLU A 141 34.39 -24.53 17.72
CA GLU A 141 33.92 -25.91 17.69
C GLU A 141 33.48 -26.36 19.10
N GLY A 142 32.25 -26.90 19.22
CA GLY A 142 31.73 -27.50 20.47
C GLY A 142 30.44 -26.89 21.01
N TYR A 143 29.99 -25.76 20.46
CA TYR A 143 28.68 -25.20 20.74
C TYR A 143 27.62 -25.78 19.81
N SER A 144 26.57 -26.36 20.37
CA SER A 144 25.39 -26.79 19.64
C SER A 144 24.20 -25.91 20.01
N ALA A 145 23.24 -25.77 19.08
CA ALA A 145 22.02 -24.97 19.27
C ALA A 145 21.25 -25.34 20.56
N SER A 146 21.42 -26.57 21.04
CA SER A 146 20.79 -27.07 22.26
C SER A 146 21.38 -26.48 23.55
N LYS A 147 22.66 -26.11 23.58
CA LYS A 147 23.31 -25.54 24.77
C LYS A 147 23.14 -24.01 24.87
N LEU A 148 22.99 -23.34 23.73
CA LEU A 148 22.88 -21.88 23.62
C LEU A 148 21.44 -21.43 23.32
N ARG A 149 20.46 -21.95 24.07
CA ARG A 149 19.03 -21.58 23.87
C ARG A 149 18.61 -20.29 24.55
N THR A 150 19.40 -19.79 25.48
CA THR A 150 19.07 -18.63 26.31
C THR A 150 20.14 -17.56 26.20
N LYS A 151 19.72 -16.28 26.26
CA LYS A 151 20.60 -15.11 26.17
C LYS A 151 21.77 -15.17 27.16
N ALA A 152 21.50 -15.60 28.40
CA ALA A 152 22.53 -15.75 29.42
C ALA A 152 23.61 -16.78 29.06
N SER A 153 23.24 -17.89 28.41
CA SER A 153 24.20 -18.92 27.97
C SER A 153 25.06 -18.43 26.80
N VAL A 154 24.50 -17.61 25.91
CA VAL A 154 25.21 -17.01 24.77
C VAL A 154 26.25 -15.98 25.22
N VAL A 155 25.86 -15.08 26.14
CA VAL A 155 26.78 -14.07 26.68
C VAL A 155 27.94 -14.73 27.43
N LYS A 156 27.63 -15.73 28.27
CA LYS A 156 28.67 -16.47 29.02
C LYS A 156 29.64 -17.23 28.09
N ALA A 157 29.12 -17.90 27.07
CA ALA A 157 29.96 -18.57 26.06
C ALA A 157 30.80 -17.56 25.26
N GLY A 158 30.23 -16.39 24.95
CA GLY A 158 30.97 -15.28 24.37
C GLY A 158 32.12 -14.87 25.26
N GLU A 159 31.86 -14.52 26.51
CA GLU A 159 32.86 -14.07 27.49
C GLU A 159 33.98 -15.11 27.72
N GLU A 160 33.65 -16.40 27.74
CA GLU A 160 34.63 -17.51 27.84
C GLU A 160 35.63 -17.52 26.66
N HIS A 161 35.20 -17.06 25.49
CA HIS A 161 36.05 -16.90 24.30
C HIS A 161 36.50 -15.46 24.06
N GLY A 162 36.22 -14.55 24.99
CA GLY A 162 36.52 -13.13 24.84
C GLY A 162 35.66 -12.43 23.79
N VAL A 163 34.47 -12.94 23.48
CA VAL A 163 33.51 -12.30 22.58
C VAL A 163 32.45 -11.55 23.40
N VAL A 164 32.32 -10.25 23.17
CA VAL A 164 31.23 -9.46 23.76
C VAL A 164 30.21 -9.16 22.67
N PHE A 165 29.00 -9.71 22.83
CA PHE A 165 27.90 -9.48 21.91
C PHE A 165 27.18 -8.17 22.25
N VAL A 166 27.06 -7.29 21.26
CA VAL A 166 26.30 -6.03 21.37
C VAL A 166 25.02 -6.20 20.56
N GLY A 167 23.86 -5.89 21.15
CA GLY A 167 22.55 -5.97 20.47
C GLY A 167 21.66 -7.18 20.83
N LEU A 168 22.10 -8.05 21.76
CA LEU A 168 21.28 -9.13 22.35
C LEU A 168 20.17 -8.60 23.25
#